data_AF-T1A7C2-F1
#
_entry.id   AF-T1A7C2-F1
#
_cell.length_a   1.000
_cell.length_b   1.000
_cell.length_c   1.000
_cell.angle_alpha   90.00
_cell.angle_beta   90.00
_cell.angle_gamma   90.00
#
_symmetry.space_group_name_H-M   'P 1'
#
loop_
_entity.id
_entity.type
_entity.pdbx_description
1 polymer ?
#
loop_
_entity_poly.entity_id
_entity_poly.type
_entity_poly.pdbx_seq_one_letter_code
_entity_poly.pdbx_strand_id
1 'polypeptide(L)' 'MRRDHRHAGRLIDYYKQQVFTLRAVDAMVVDEADRMFDLGFIKDIYFLFRRLPPREQRQSMLFSATL' A
#
# COMPACT_ATOMS: atom_id res chain seq x y z
N MET A 1 -20.34 -2.46 12.61
CA MET A 1 -19.00 -2.18 13.18
C MET A 1 -18.12 -1.59 12.07
N ARG A 2 -18.04 -0.26 11.98
CA ARG A 2 -17.33 0.43 10.88
C ARG A 2 -15.82 0.31 11.16
N ARG A 3 -15.14 -0.61 10.47
CA ARG A 3 -13.69 -0.80 10.61
C ARG A 3 -12.96 0.41 10.06
N ASP A 4 -12.05 0.93 10.87
CA ASP A 4 -11.28 2.13 10.66
C ASP A 4 -10.26 1.95 9.50
N HIS A 5 -10.71 2.07 8.24
CA HIS A 5 -9.88 1.95 7.03
C HIS A 5 -9.18 3.28 6.65
N ARG A 6 -9.07 4.22 7.58
CA ARG A 6 -8.95 5.66 7.25
C ARG A 6 -7.71 6.09 6.46
N HIS A 7 -6.63 5.29 6.41
CA HIS A 7 -5.36 5.67 5.79
C HIS A 7 -5.08 4.93 4.46
N ALA A 8 -4.90 3.60 4.48
CA ALA A 8 -4.62 2.83 3.26
C ALA A 8 -5.81 2.81 2.28
N GLY A 9 -7.03 2.65 2.80
CA GLY A 9 -8.25 2.69 2.00
C GLY A 9 -8.42 4.04 1.29
N ARG A 10 -8.11 5.14 1.98
CA ARG A 10 -8.19 6.50 1.43
C ARG A 10 -7.21 6.72 0.26
N LEU A 11 -5.99 6.21 0.34
CA LEU A 11 -5.04 6.28 -0.78
C LEU A 11 -5.56 5.53 -2.01
N ILE A 12 -6.14 4.34 -1.81
CA ILE A 12 -6.74 3.54 -2.87
C ILE A 12 -7.96 4.24 -3.47
N ASP A 13 -8.79 4.87 -2.65
CA ASP A 13 -9.96 5.61 -3.11
C ASP A 13 -9.57 6.79 -4.00
N TYR A 14 -8.55 7.57 -3.61
CA TYR A 14 -8.01 8.64 -4.44
C TYR A 14 -7.36 8.13 -5.73
N TYR A 15 -6.68 6.98 -5.69
CA TYR A 15 -6.18 6.34 -6.91
C TYR A 15 -7.35 5.92 -7.83
N LYS A 16 -8.40 5.30 -7.27
CA LYS A 16 -9.59 4.88 -8.04
C LYS A 16 -10.34 6.07 -8.65
N GLN A 17 -10.38 7.20 -7.95
CA GLN A 17 -10.91 8.46 -8.44
C GLN A 17 -10.00 9.14 -9.49
N GLN A 18 -8.85 8.55 -9.83
CA GLN A 18 -7.87 9.05 -10.80
C GLN A 18 -7.31 10.45 -10.44
N VAL A 19 -7.25 10.77 -9.15
CA VAL A 19 -6.72 12.06 -8.66
C VAL A 19 -5.19 12.11 -8.74
N PHE A 20 -4.54 10.94 -8.77
CA PHE A 20 -3.10 10.79 -9.00
C PHE A 20 -2.79 9.45 -9.68
N THR A 21 -1.54 9.27 -10.11
CA THR A 21 -1.02 8.01 -10.65
C THR A 21 0.21 7.54 -9.89
N LEU A 22 0.45 6.23 -9.91
CA LEU A 22 1.58 5.58 -9.24
C LEU A 22 2.79 5.36 -10.18
N ARG A 23 2.69 5.78 -11.45
CA ARG A 23 3.69 5.46 -12.49
C ARG A 23 5.08 6.06 -12.28
N ALA A 24 5.20 7.11 -11.47
CA ALA A 24 6.46 7.80 -11.19
C ALA A 24 6.98 7.54 -9.77
N VAL A 25 6.53 6.46 -9.13
CA VAL A 25 6.96 6.13 -7.76
C VAL A 25 8.29 5.37 -7.80
N ASP A 26 9.34 6.01 -7.29
CA ASP A 26 10.67 5.42 -7.20
C ASP A 26 10.90 4.59 -5.92
N ALA A 27 10.11 4.85 -4.87
CA ALA A 27 10.24 4.17 -3.58
C ALA A 27 8.87 3.80 -2.97
N MET A 28 8.77 2.58 -2.46
CA MET A 28 7.62 2.08 -1.72
C MET A 28 8.06 1.59 -0.34
N VAL A 29 7.38 2.08 0.70
CA VAL A 29 7.63 1.67 2.08
C VAL A 29 6.34 1.10 2.67
N VAL A 30 6.43 -0.11 3.21
CA VAL A 30 5.37 -0.73 4.01
C VAL A 30 5.84 -0.73 5.45
N ASP A 31 5.13 -0.02 6.32
CA ASP A 31 5.38 0.04 7.75
C ASP A 31 4.27 -0.69 8.51
N GLU A 32 4.58 -1.22 9.69
CA GLU A 32 3.68 -2.08 10.49
C GLU A 32 3.05 -3.23 9.66
N ALA A 33 3.86 -3.92 8.84
CA ALA A 33 3.37 -4.92 7.89
C ALA A 33 2.58 -6.07 8.54
N ASP A 34 2.98 -6.49 9.74
CA ASP A 34 2.29 -7.44 10.61
C ASP A 34 0.88 -6.94 10.98
N ARG A 35 0.78 -5.71 11.48
CA ARG A 35 -0.50 -5.09 11.82
C ARG A 35 -1.39 -4.92 10.60
N MET A 36 -0.81 -4.55 9.45
CA MET A 36 -1.57 -4.45 8.21
C MET A 36 -2.16 -5.80 7.78
N PHE A 37 -1.44 -6.90 8.01
CA PHE A 37 -1.94 -8.24 7.79
C PHE A 37 -3.13 -8.56 8.73
N ASP A 38 -2.97 -8.31 10.03
CA ASP A 38 -4.02 -8.56 11.05
C ASP A 38 -5.31 -7.76 10.80
N LEU A 39 -5.16 -6.51 10.32
CA LEU A 39 -6.28 -5.65 9.97
C LEU A 39 -6.96 -6.03 8.66
N GLY A 40 -6.38 -6.96 7.89
CA GLY A 40 -6.91 -7.47 6.63
C GLY A 40 -6.56 -6.62 5.40
N PHE A 41 -5.57 -5.73 5.49
CA PHE A 41 -5.14 -4.86 4.39
C PHE A 41 -4.33 -5.55 3.30
N ILE A 42 -4.08 -6.86 3.41
CA ILE A 42 -3.26 -7.60 2.44
C ILE A 42 -3.74 -7.42 1.00
N LYS A 43 -5.06 -7.44 0.76
CA LYS A 43 -5.63 -7.25 -0.59
C LYS A 43 -5.38 -5.86 -1.14
N ASP A 44 -5.45 -4.85 -0.28
CA ASP A 44 -5.25 -3.45 -0.61
C ASP A 44 -3.78 -3.15 -0.92
N ILE A 45 -2.86 -3.74 -0.15
CA ILE A 45 -1.42 -3.70 -0.42
C ILE A 45 -1.10 -4.33 -1.77
N TYR A 46 -1.62 -5.53 -2.05
CA TYR A 46 -1.44 -6.17 -3.36
C TYR A 46 -2.03 -5.35 -4.51
N PHE A 47 -3.15 -4.69 -4.28
CA PHE A 47 -3.76 -3.80 -5.26
C PHE A 47 -2.78 -2.67 -5.64
N LEU A 48 -2.15 -2.02 -4.66
CA LEU A 48 -1.18 -0.95 -4.89
C LEU A 48 0.10 -1.48 -5.56
N PHE A 49 0.67 -2.60 -5.08
CA PHE A 49 1.91 -3.16 -5.63
C PHE A 49 1.85 -3.49 -7.12
N ARG A 50 0.67 -3.91 -7.62
CA ARG A 50 0.44 -4.22 -9.04
C ARG A 50 0.34 -2.97 -9.92
N ARG A 51 0.25 -1.78 -9.34
CA ARG A 51 0.08 -0.49 -10.04
C ARG A 51 1.31 0.42 -9.94
N LEU A 52 2.25 0.06 -9.08
CA LEU A 52 3.57 0.67 -8.98
C LEU A 52 4.47 0.22 -10.17
N PRO A 53 5.54 0.98 -10.50
CA PRO A 53 6.49 0.63 -11.57
C PRO A 53 7.17 -0.72 -11.33
N PRO A 54 7.69 -1.45 -12.33
CA PRO A 54 8.36 -2.75 -12.12
C PRO A 54 9.35 -2.75 -10.95
N ARG A 55 9.50 -3.89 -10.25
CA ARG A 55 10.32 -3.98 -9.03
C ARG A 55 11.77 -3.57 -9.27
N GLU A 56 12.27 -3.79 -10.48
CA GLU A 56 13.63 -3.45 -10.92
C GLU A 56 13.84 -1.94 -11.07
N GLN A 57 12.75 -1.16 -11.11
CA GLN A 57 12.73 0.30 -11.30
C GLN A 57 12.34 1.06 -10.03
N ARG A 58 12.14 0.37 -8.90
CA ARG A 58 11.75 0.99 -7.64
C ARG A 58 12.41 0.33 -6.44
N GLN A 59 12.76 1.12 -5.43
CA GLN A 59 13.18 0.58 -4.14
C GLN A 59 11.93 0.18 -3.33
N SER A 60 11.92 -1.02 -2.74
CA SER A 60 10.84 -1.48 -1.86
C SER A 60 11.42 -1.83 -0.49
N MET A 61 10.86 -1.25 0.57
CA MET A 61 11.24 -1.51 1.95
C MET A 61 10.02 -1.98 2.76
N LEU A 62 10.24 -2.95 3.64
CA LEU A 62 9.23 -3.47 4.55
C LEU A 62 9.77 -3.42 5.97
N PHE A 63 9.04 -2.77 6.84
CA PHE A 63 9.30 -2.67 8.27
C PHE A 63 8.19 -3.41 9.01
N SER A 64 8.59 -4.23 9.98
CA SER A 64 7.69 -4.98 10.83
C SER A 64 8.28 -5.01 12.23
N ALA A 65 7.44 -4.88 13.25
CA ALA A 65 7.88 -4.98 14.64
C ALA A 65 8.10 -6.46 15.04
N THR A 66 7.48 -7.39 14.30
CA THR A 66 7.54 -8.83 14.54
C THR A 66 7.87 -9.61 13.26
N LEU A 67 8.53 -10.77 13.38
CA LEU A 67 8.89 -11.69 12.29
C LEU A 67 8.16 -13.03 12.44
#